data_AF-A0A7V5H4D7-F1
#
_entry.id   AF-A0A7V5H4D7-F1
#
_cell.length_a   1.000
_cell.length_b   1.000
_cell.length_c   1.000
_cell.angle_alpha   90.00
_cell.angle_beta   90.00
_cell.angle_gamma   90.00
#
_symmetry.space_group_name_H-M   'P 1'
#
loop_
_entity.id
_entity.type
_entity.pdbx_description
1 polymer ?
#
loop_
_entity_poly.entity_id
_entity_poly.type
_entity_poly.pdbx_seq_one_letter_code
_entity_poly.pdbx_strand_id
1 'polypeptide(L)'
;MRAPELKEARIKKEIFALYNAWDAYLFEKAQHHATAALGWIEKYKRFNELKETLIEQKEILQKILEQESPWIVLNHYTKAMQYGSRQKYDFAILLLYRTLELLLSLRLKEKYDINASAPDYSAFPDLLEKFNQKVKEIYGRAAKLQNSLPLKIGLMAGITLLSIFDDPIVQNVDLKHVREQADNRNQGILAHGLKPNTKKQFDSMNREFKPIIKRFLKSYFPDESFESLLEKFKPVNLN
;
A
#
# COMPACT_ATOMS: atom_id res chain seq x y z
N MET A 1 8.89 -27.91 -31.70
CA MET A 1 8.74 -26.44 -31.73
C MET A 1 9.73 -25.85 -32.71
N ARG A 2 9.29 -24.88 -33.51
CA ARG A 2 10.16 -24.13 -34.43
C ARG A 2 11.09 -23.20 -33.63
N ALA A 3 12.26 -22.88 -34.17
CA ALA A 3 13.24 -22.01 -33.51
C ALA A 3 12.70 -20.64 -33.02
N PRO A 4 11.72 -19.99 -33.70
CA PRO A 4 11.07 -18.77 -33.20
C PRO A 4 10.21 -19.01 -31.94
N GLU A 5 9.47 -20.11 -31.87
CA GLU A 5 8.59 -20.45 -30.73
C GLU A 5 9.41 -20.64 -29.45
N LEU A 6 10.59 -21.24 -29.55
CA LEU A 6 11.52 -21.41 -28.43
C LEU A 6 12.04 -20.08 -27.87
N LYS A 7 12.29 -19.09 -28.73
CA LYS A 7 12.76 -17.76 -28.33
C LYS A 7 11.68 -17.00 -27.57
N GLU A 8 10.46 -17.02 -28.09
CA GLU A 8 9.30 -16.35 -27.47
C GLU A 8 8.91 -17.03 -26.15
N ALA A 9 8.92 -18.36 -26.10
CA ALA A 9 8.68 -19.11 -24.87
C ALA A 9 9.67 -18.74 -23.76
N ARG A 10 10.94 -18.49 -24.11
CA ARG A 10 11.95 -18.06 -23.14
C ARG A 10 11.66 -16.68 -22.56
N ILE A 11 11.29 -15.71 -23.39
CA ILE A 11 10.92 -14.35 -22.92
C ILE A 11 9.66 -14.43 -22.04
N LYS A 12 8.62 -15.14 -22.50
CA LYS A 12 7.37 -15.32 -21.74
C LYS A 12 7.62 -15.98 -20.38
N LYS A 13 8.52 -16.97 -20.31
CA LYS A 13 8.91 -17.62 -19.05
C LYS A 13 9.52 -16.62 -18.06
N GLU A 14 10.45 -15.77 -18.51
CA GLU A 14 11.07 -14.77 -17.63
C GLU A 14 10.07 -13.72 -17.16
N ILE A 15 9.18 -13.24 -18.05
CA ILE A 15 8.13 -12.28 -17.67
C ILE A 15 7.15 -12.89 -16.66
N PHE A 16 6.76 -14.16 -16.86
CA PHE A 16 5.92 -14.87 -15.90
C PHE A 16 6.62 -15.05 -14.54
N ALA A 17 7.91 -15.40 -14.55
CA ALA A 17 8.70 -15.55 -13.33
C ALA A 17 8.90 -14.21 -12.59
N LEU A 18 9.06 -13.11 -13.32
CA LEU A 18 9.07 -11.74 -12.80
C LEU A 18 7.80 -11.47 -11.97
N TYR A 19 6.61 -11.61 -12.58
CA TYR A 19 5.38 -11.24 -11.88
C TYR A 19 5.03 -12.21 -10.74
N ASN A 20 5.35 -13.50 -10.86
CA ASN A 20 5.20 -14.43 -9.74
C ASN A 20 6.10 -14.07 -8.56
N ALA A 21 7.36 -13.72 -8.83
CA ALA A 21 8.29 -13.28 -7.80
C ALA A 21 7.82 -11.96 -7.16
N TRP A 22 7.36 -11.00 -7.98
CA TRP A 22 6.83 -9.73 -7.49
C TRP A 22 5.60 -9.97 -6.61
N ASP A 23 4.62 -10.75 -7.05
CA ASP A 23 3.42 -11.12 -6.28
C ASP A 23 3.78 -11.76 -4.93
N ALA A 24 4.83 -12.59 -4.91
CA ALA A 24 5.37 -13.25 -3.71
C ALA A 24 6.27 -12.37 -2.82
N TYR A 25 6.43 -11.08 -3.13
CA TYR A 25 7.34 -10.14 -2.43
C TYR A 25 8.82 -10.54 -2.50
N LEU A 26 9.21 -11.34 -3.50
CA LEU A 26 10.59 -11.74 -3.76
C LEU A 26 11.24 -10.73 -4.73
N PHE A 27 11.37 -9.48 -4.30
CA PHE A 27 11.73 -8.35 -5.18
C PHE A 27 13.10 -8.50 -5.86
N GLU A 28 14.10 -9.06 -5.19
CA GLU A 28 15.41 -9.35 -5.80
C GLU A 28 15.29 -10.36 -6.95
N LYS A 29 14.48 -11.42 -6.76
CA LYS A 29 14.20 -12.41 -7.82
C LYS A 29 13.40 -11.79 -8.96
N ALA A 30 12.41 -10.95 -8.64
CA ALA A 30 11.64 -10.21 -9.62
C ALA A 30 12.58 -9.34 -10.50
N GLN A 31 13.50 -8.61 -9.88
CA GLN A 31 14.47 -7.76 -10.57
C GLN A 31 15.43 -8.57 -11.45
N HIS A 32 15.87 -9.74 -10.99
CA HIS A 32 16.66 -10.69 -11.78
C HIS A 32 15.90 -11.11 -13.04
N HIS A 33 14.64 -11.54 -12.90
CA HIS A 33 13.81 -11.98 -14.03
C HIS A 33 13.46 -10.83 -14.99
N ALA A 34 13.21 -9.61 -14.50
CA ALA A 34 13.05 -8.43 -15.36
C ALA A 34 14.30 -8.16 -16.21
N THR A 35 15.47 -8.24 -15.60
CA THR A 35 16.76 -8.06 -16.31
C THR A 35 16.98 -9.16 -17.36
N ALA A 36 16.68 -10.41 -17.02
CA ALA A 36 16.77 -11.53 -17.95
C ALA A 36 15.80 -11.37 -19.13
N ALA A 37 14.54 -11.01 -18.87
CA ALA A 37 13.53 -10.75 -19.90
C ALA A 37 14.00 -9.67 -20.89
N LEU A 38 14.46 -8.51 -20.39
CA LEU A 38 14.99 -7.43 -21.21
C LEU A 38 16.19 -7.86 -22.06
N GLY A 39 17.10 -8.67 -21.49
CA GLY A 39 18.23 -9.22 -22.23
C GLY A 39 17.81 -10.14 -23.37
N TRP A 40 16.79 -10.98 -23.17
CA TRP A 40 16.25 -11.84 -24.22
C TRP A 40 15.48 -11.08 -25.28
N ILE A 41 14.70 -10.06 -24.90
CA ILE A 41 14.02 -9.14 -25.82
C ILE A 41 15.05 -8.48 -26.73
N GLU A 42 16.11 -7.92 -26.16
CA GLU A 42 17.18 -7.26 -26.93
C GLU A 42 17.90 -8.23 -27.88
N LYS A 43 18.20 -9.44 -27.40
CA LYS A 43 18.90 -10.47 -28.18
C LYS A 43 18.04 -11.01 -29.33
N TYR A 44 16.76 -11.23 -29.10
CA TYR A 44 15.87 -11.89 -30.07
C TYR A 44 15.04 -10.90 -30.90
N LYS A 45 15.03 -9.61 -30.54
CA LYS A 45 14.24 -8.55 -31.17
C LYS A 45 12.75 -8.91 -31.24
N ARG A 46 12.24 -9.53 -30.17
CA ARG A 46 10.85 -9.96 -29.98
C ARG A 46 10.29 -9.27 -28.73
N PHE A 47 9.01 -8.91 -28.76
CA PHE A 47 8.35 -8.17 -27.68
C PHE A 47 8.99 -6.81 -27.39
N ASN A 48 9.47 -6.11 -28.43
CA ASN A 48 10.11 -4.79 -28.27
C ASN A 48 9.13 -3.76 -27.71
N GLU A 49 7.85 -3.91 -28.02
CA GLU A 49 6.74 -3.10 -27.51
C GLU A 49 6.59 -3.18 -25.98
N LEU A 50 7.12 -4.23 -25.34
CA LEU A 50 7.08 -4.39 -23.88
C LEU A 50 8.32 -3.79 -23.18
N LYS A 51 9.34 -3.37 -23.94
CA LYS A 51 10.65 -3.00 -23.40
C LYS A 51 10.57 -1.80 -22.45
N GLU A 52 9.86 -0.75 -22.85
CA GLU A 52 9.73 0.47 -22.03
C GLU A 52 9.01 0.18 -20.71
N THR A 53 7.88 -0.53 -20.75
CA THR A 53 7.14 -0.92 -19.55
C THR A 53 7.98 -1.81 -18.63
N LEU A 54 8.74 -2.77 -19.16
CA LEU A 54 9.59 -3.64 -18.36
C LEU A 54 10.80 -2.91 -17.76
N ILE A 55 11.33 -1.88 -18.44
CA ILE A 55 12.37 -1.00 -17.87
C ILE A 55 11.78 -0.21 -16.70
N GLU A 56 10.64 0.44 -16.89
CA GLU A 56 9.98 1.21 -15.82
C GLU A 56 9.66 0.32 -14.61
N GLN A 57 9.13 -0.89 -14.84
CA GLN A 57 8.83 -1.85 -13.79
C GLN A 57 10.08 -2.34 -13.05
N LYS A 58 11.19 -2.53 -13.76
CA LYS A 58 12.49 -2.86 -13.14
C LYS A 58 12.98 -1.71 -12.26
N GLU A 59 12.82 -0.47 -12.68
CA GLU A 59 13.15 0.70 -11.87
C GLU A 59 12.28 0.78 -10.62
N ILE A 60 10.97 0.54 -10.74
CA ILE A 60 10.06 0.47 -9.58
C ILE A 60 10.52 -0.60 -8.58
N LEU A 61 10.91 -1.78 -9.05
CA LEU A 61 11.44 -2.85 -8.19
C LEU A 61 12.71 -2.40 -7.45
N GLN A 62 13.61 -1.65 -8.11
CA GLN A 62 14.80 -1.07 -7.47
C GLN A 62 14.39 -0.11 -6.34
N LYS A 63 13.46 0.81 -6.61
CA LYS A 63 12.98 1.77 -5.60
C LYS A 63 12.31 1.08 -4.39
N ILE A 64 11.61 -0.03 -4.62
CA ILE A 64 11.05 -0.87 -3.54
C ILE A 64 12.17 -1.51 -2.72
N LEU A 65 13.23 -2.03 -3.36
CA LEU A 65 14.38 -2.62 -2.66
C LEU A 65 15.15 -1.59 -1.84
N GLU A 66 15.25 -0.36 -2.33
CA GLU A 66 15.83 0.80 -1.63
C GLU A 66 14.92 1.36 -0.53
N GLN A 67 13.75 0.75 -0.33
CA GLN A 67 12.76 1.14 0.66
C GLN A 67 12.21 2.56 0.49
N GLU A 68 12.09 3.03 -0.77
CA GLU A 68 11.45 4.32 -1.03
C GLU A 68 9.95 4.26 -0.66
N SER A 69 9.58 5.04 0.36
CA SER A 69 8.25 5.20 0.94
C SER A 69 7.08 5.11 -0.06
N PRO A 70 6.98 5.98 -1.08
CA PRO A 70 5.80 6.03 -1.94
C PRO A 70 5.62 4.77 -2.81
N TRP A 71 6.70 4.12 -3.22
CA TRP A 71 6.65 2.93 -4.08
C TRP A 71 6.22 1.68 -3.29
N ILE A 72 6.63 1.58 -2.02
CA ILE A 72 6.14 0.51 -1.14
C ILE A 72 4.63 0.67 -0.91
N VAL A 73 4.16 1.89 -0.65
CA VAL A 73 2.73 2.18 -0.47
C VAL A 73 1.93 1.83 -1.73
N LEU A 74 2.40 2.26 -2.91
CA LEU A 74 1.80 1.91 -4.20
C LEU A 74 1.76 0.39 -4.41
N ASN A 75 2.85 -0.33 -4.16
CA ASN A 75 2.91 -1.79 -4.29
C ASN A 75 1.86 -2.51 -3.42
N HIS A 76 1.69 -2.09 -2.16
CA HIS A 76 0.67 -2.72 -1.30
C HIS A 76 -0.74 -2.40 -1.77
N TYR A 77 -1.00 -1.14 -2.16
CA TYR A 77 -2.31 -0.74 -2.66
C TYR A 77 -2.69 -1.46 -3.96
N THR A 78 -1.80 -1.53 -4.94
CA THR A 78 -2.05 -2.19 -6.22
C THR A 78 -2.28 -3.69 -6.04
N LYS A 79 -1.50 -4.35 -5.17
CA LYS A 79 -1.76 -5.74 -4.78
C LYS A 79 -3.12 -5.91 -4.12
N ALA A 80 -3.52 -5.00 -3.22
CA ALA A 80 -4.84 -5.06 -2.61
C ALA A 80 -5.95 -5.01 -3.67
N MET A 81 -5.82 -4.15 -4.68
CA MET A 81 -6.77 -4.06 -5.79
C MET A 81 -6.78 -5.34 -6.63
N GLN A 82 -5.62 -5.94 -6.90
CA GLN A 82 -5.51 -7.20 -7.64
C GLN A 82 -6.15 -8.38 -6.89
N TYR A 83 -5.96 -8.48 -5.57
CA TYR A 83 -6.65 -9.50 -4.77
C TYR A 83 -8.16 -9.26 -4.76
N GLY A 84 -8.60 -8.00 -4.67
CA GLY A 84 -10.01 -7.61 -4.75
C GLY A 84 -10.66 -8.03 -6.07
N SER A 85 -9.99 -7.81 -7.20
CA SER A 85 -10.49 -8.21 -8.53
C SER A 85 -10.56 -9.73 -8.71
N ARG A 86 -9.69 -10.48 -8.01
CA ARG A 86 -9.68 -11.97 -7.95
C ARG A 86 -10.62 -12.54 -6.87
N GLN A 87 -11.48 -11.71 -6.27
CA GLN A 87 -12.41 -12.08 -5.20
C GLN A 87 -11.75 -12.68 -3.94
N LYS A 88 -10.49 -12.31 -3.69
CA LYS A 88 -9.72 -12.71 -2.49
C LYS A 88 -9.79 -11.60 -1.45
N TYR A 89 -11.00 -11.32 -0.96
CA TYR A 89 -11.27 -10.12 -0.17
C TYR A 89 -10.55 -10.04 1.18
N ASP A 90 -10.30 -11.17 1.84
CA ASP A 90 -9.54 -11.18 3.10
C ASP A 90 -8.11 -10.66 2.91
N PHE A 91 -7.42 -11.09 1.86
CA PHE A 91 -6.09 -10.59 1.51
C PHE A 91 -6.13 -9.13 1.05
N ALA A 92 -7.16 -8.77 0.27
CA ALA A 92 -7.34 -7.41 -0.21
C ALA A 92 -7.53 -6.40 0.94
N ILE A 93 -8.39 -6.72 1.91
CA ILE A 93 -8.63 -5.90 3.11
C ILE A 93 -7.38 -5.84 3.99
N LEU A 94 -6.69 -6.98 4.20
CA LEU A 94 -5.45 -7.00 4.97
C LEU A 94 -4.41 -6.05 4.36
N LEU A 95 -4.24 -6.09 3.04
CA LEU A 95 -3.30 -5.22 2.33
C LEU A 95 -3.74 -3.75 2.33
N LEU A 96 -5.03 -3.44 2.17
CA LEU A 96 -5.54 -2.07 2.30
C LEU A 96 -5.27 -1.49 3.69
N TYR A 97 -5.54 -2.28 4.74
CA TYR A 97 -5.24 -1.90 6.11
C TYR A 97 -3.74 -1.63 6.29
N ARG A 98 -2.89 -2.54 5.79
CA ARG A 98 -1.44 -2.40 5.87
C ARG A 98 -0.93 -1.19 5.10
N THR A 99 -1.48 -0.90 3.92
CA THR A 99 -1.16 0.29 3.13
C THR A 99 -1.42 1.55 3.94
N LEU A 100 -2.60 1.67 4.56
CA LEU A 100 -2.95 2.86 5.34
C LEU A 100 -2.10 2.98 6.60
N GLU A 101 -1.88 1.89 7.35
CA GLU A 101 -1.01 1.93 8.51
C GLU A 101 0.43 2.35 8.16
N LEU A 102 0.98 1.78 7.07
CA LEU A 102 2.31 2.11 6.59
C LEU A 102 2.42 3.59 6.19
N LEU A 103 1.49 4.11 5.38
CA LEU A 103 1.58 5.50 4.94
C LEU A 103 1.45 6.49 6.10
N LEU A 104 0.61 6.19 7.10
CA LEU A 104 0.46 7.03 8.29
C LEU A 104 1.76 7.04 9.11
N SER A 105 2.37 5.86 9.30
CA SER A 105 3.68 5.74 9.97
C SER A 105 4.77 6.53 9.25
N LEU A 106 4.84 6.42 7.92
CA LEU A 106 5.80 7.14 7.11
C LEU A 106 5.59 8.65 7.22
N ARG A 107 4.32 9.10 7.10
CA ARG A 107 3.98 10.51 7.22
C ARG A 107 4.33 11.10 8.58
N LEU A 108 4.04 10.38 9.66
CA LEU A 108 4.39 10.78 11.02
C LEU A 108 5.90 10.93 11.19
N LYS A 109 6.68 9.98 10.68
CA LYS A 109 8.14 10.03 10.76
C LYS A 109 8.71 11.18 9.94
N GLU A 110 8.26 11.35 8.69
CA GLU A 110 8.85 12.33 7.77
C GLU A 110 8.48 13.78 8.09
N LYS A 111 7.30 14.04 8.68
CA LYS A 111 6.84 15.41 8.97
C LYS A 111 6.92 15.83 10.42
N TYR A 112 6.85 14.87 11.34
CA TYR A 112 6.75 15.16 12.78
C TYR A 112 7.83 14.45 13.59
N ASP A 113 8.75 13.73 12.93
CA ASP A 113 9.82 12.91 13.52
C ASP A 113 9.34 11.78 14.46
N ILE A 114 8.05 11.43 14.42
CA ILE A 114 7.45 10.40 15.28
C ILE A 114 7.62 9.02 14.63
N ASN A 115 8.47 8.16 15.21
CA ASN A 115 8.61 6.76 14.79
C ASN A 115 7.49 5.90 15.36
N ALA A 116 6.65 5.31 14.50
CA ALA A 116 5.50 4.51 14.95
C ALA A 116 5.84 3.29 15.83
N SER A 117 7.05 2.73 15.71
CA SER A 117 7.48 1.56 16.48
C SER A 117 8.03 1.89 17.86
N ALA A 118 8.52 3.13 18.04
CA ALA A 118 9.10 3.66 19.26
C ALA A 118 8.94 5.20 19.25
N PRO A 119 7.71 5.69 19.46
CA PRO A 119 7.41 7.11 19.28
C PRO A 119 7.98 7.93 20.42
N ASP A 120 8.60 9.06 20.07
CA ASP A 120 8.90 10.12 21.00
C ASP A 120 7.93 11.28 20.78
N TYR A 121 7.31 11.74 21.87
CA TYR A 121 6.33 12.81 21.87
C TYR A 121 6.81 14.04 22.65
N SER A 122 8.08 14.05 23.08
CA SER A 122 8.68 15.11 23.89
C SER A 122 8.51 16.51 23.29
N ALA A 123 8.46 16.62 21.96
CA ALA A 123 8.21 17.87 21.23
C ALA A 123 6.76 18.38 21.29
N PHE A 124 5.82 17.60 21.85
CA PHE A 124 4.38 17.90 21.85
C PHE A 124 3.75 17.75 23.25
N PRO A 125 4.01 18.68 24.18
CA PRO A 125 3.64 18.55 25.60
C PRO A 125 2.13 18.39 25.84
N ASP A 126 1.27 19.02 25.04
CA ASP A 126 -0.19 18.97 25.21
C ASP A 126 -0.86 17.83 24.42
N LEU A 127 -0.06 16.96 23.78
CA LEU A 127 -0.57 15.99 22.83
C LEU A 127 -1.47 14.94 23.48
N LEU A 128 -1.20 14.56 24.73
CA LEU A 128 -2.04 13.58 25.45
C LEU A 128 -3.48 14.09 25.65
N GLU A 129 -3.64 15.36 26.02
CA GLU A 129 -4.97 15.97 26.22
C GLU A 129 -5.73 16.01 24.89
N LYS A 130 -5.09 16.54 23.83
CA LYS A 130 -5.67 16.60 22.48
C LYS A 130 -6.00 15.21 21.94
N PHE A 131 -5.15 14.23 22.20
CA PHE A 131 -5.38 12.83 21.82
C PHE A 131 -6.62 12.27 22.53
N ASN A 132 -6.73 12.46 23.84
CA ASN A 132 -7.89 12.03 24.61
C ASN A 132 -9.18 12.74 24.17
N GLN A 133 -9.11 14.02 23.79
CA GLN A 133 -10.24 14.74 23.22
C GLN A 133 -10.69 14.10 21.90
N LYS A 134 -9.76 13.83 20.97
CA LYS A 134 -10.12 13.16 19.72
C LYS A 134 -10.63 11.74 19.92
N VAL A 135 -10.07 10.99 20.88
CA VAL A 135 -10.61 9.66 21.25
C VAL A 135 -12.05 9.78 21.74
N LYS A 136 -12.41 10.79 22.55
CA LYS A 136 -13.82 11.03 22.94
C LYS A 136 -14.71 11.30 21.74
N GLU A 137 -14.24 12.13 20.80
CA GLU A 137 -15.01 12.45 19.58
C GLU A 137 -15.27 11.20 18.71
N ILE A 138 -14.26 10.34 18.54
CA ILE A 138 -14.34 9.14 17.70
C ILE A 138 -15.17 8.05 18.38
N TYR A 139 -14.93 7.77 19.66
CA TYR A 139 -15.49 6.61 20.35
C TYR A 139 -16.75 6.92 21.19
N GLY A 140 -17.04 8.20 21.42
CA GLY A 140 -18.19 8.64 22.22
C GLY A 140 -18.18 8.00 23.61
N ARG A 141 -19.31 7.36 23.99
CA ARG A 141 -19.45 6.69 25.30
C ARG A 141 -18.49 5.51 25.50
N ALA A 142 -17.96 4.92 24.42
CA ALA A 142 -17.00 3.82 24.49
C ALA A 142 -15.53 4.30 24.61
N ALA A 143 -15.31 5.62 24.69
CA ALA A 143 -13.98 6.19 24.78
C ALA A 143 -13.27 5.75 26.07
N LYS A 144 -12.08 5.15 25.91
CA LYS A 144 -11.16 4.86 27.00
C LYS A 144 -10.05 5.90 26.97
N LEU A 145 -10.08 6.82 27.93
CA LEU A 145 -9.03 7.84 28.06
C LEU A 145 -7.73 7.17 28.45
N GLN A 146 -6.66 7.65 27.85
CA GLN A 146 -5.32 7.14 28.07
C GLN A 146 -4.63 7.99 29.13
N ASN A 147 -3.85 7.34 30.00
CA ASN A 147 -2.98 8.02 30.95
C ASN A 147 -1.61 8.37 30.33
N SER A 148 -1.32 7.84 29.14
CA SER A 148 -0.11 8.10 28.37
C SER A 148 -0.40 7.96 26.88
N LEU A 149 0.45 8.55 26.03
CA LEU A 149 0.35 8.36 24.59
C LEU A 149 0.75 6.91 24.20
N PRO A 150 0.28 6.42 23.04
CA PRO A 150 0.54 5.03 22.62
C PRO A 150 2.04 4.73 22.51
N LEU A 151 2.50 3.63 23.11
CA LEU A 151 3.89 3.16 22.98
C LEU A 151 4.20 2.58 21.59
N LYS A 152 3.15 2.25 20.81
CA LYS A 152 3.22 1.87 19.41
C LYS A 152 2.04 2.48 18.68
N ILE A 153 2.28 2.99 17.48
CA ILE A 153 1.28 3.66 16.66
C ILE A 153 0.77 2.69 15.60
N GLY A 154 -0.43 2.13 15.82
CA GLY A 154 -1.20 1.46 14.77
C GLY A 154 -2.07 2.45 13.98
N LEU A 155 -2.87 1.94 13.03
CA LEU A 155 -3.69 2.75 12.14
C LEU A 155 -4.51 3.84 12.85
N MET A 156 -5.30 3.46 13.87
CA MET A 156 -6.18 4.43 14.55
C MET A 156 -5.41 5.50 15.31
N ALA A 157 -4.34 5.12 16.02
CA ALA A 157 -3.50 6.10 16.69
C ALA A 157 -2.83 7.04 15.68
N GLY A 158 -2.33 6.49 14.56
CA GLY A 158 -1.61 7.26 13.56
C GLY A 158 -2.50 8.28 12.86
N ILE A 159 -3.71 7.88 12.46
CA ILE A 159 -4.66 8.79 11.81
C ILE A 159 -5.20 9.85 12.78
N THR A 160 -5.39 9.49 14.06
CA THR A 160 -5.76 10.45 15.10
C THR A 160 -4.67 11.48 15.32
N LEU A 161 -3.39 11.07 15.40
CA LEU A 161 -2.26 11.99 15.56
C LEU A 161 -2.16 12.96 14.37
N LEU A 162 -2.21 12.46 13.14
CA LEU A 162 -2.20 13.33 11.96
C LEU A 162 -3.39 14.29 11.93
N SER A 163 -4.55 13.86 12.42
CA SER A 163 -5.71 14.75 12.52
C SER A 163 -5.55 15.82 13.59
N ILE A 164 -4.82 15.57 14.67
CA ILE A 164 -4.50 16.58 15.70
C ILE A 164 -3.51 17.60 15.16
N PHE A 165 -2.62 17.18 14.26
CA PHE A 165 -1.67 18.05 13.57
C PHE A 165 -2.24 18.73 12.33
N ASP A 166 -3.55 18.60 12.08
CA ASP A 166 -4.24 19.13 10.90
C ASP A 166 -3.54 18.77 9.57
N ASP A 167 -2.98 17.55 9.47
CA ASP A 167 -2.21 17.16 8.30
C ASP A 167 -3.12 17.07 7.05
N PRO A 168 -2.71 17.69 5.91
CA PRO A 168 -3.51 17.69 4.68
C PRO A 168 -3.94 16.30 4.18
N ILE A 169 -3.18 15.24 4.46
CA ILE A 169 -3.54 13.91 3.96
C ILE A 169 -4.76 13.32 4.67
N VAL A 170 -5.05 13.73 5.91
CA VAL A 170 -6.21 13.29 6.70
C VAL A 170 -7.29 14.38 6.84
N GLN A 171 -7.11 15.52 6.19
CA GLN A 171 -8.10 16.58 6.21
C GLN A 171 -9.46 16.07 5.68
N ASN A 172 -10.54 16.44 6.39
CA ASN A 172 -11.92 16.05 6.08
C ASN A 172 -12.16 14.52 6.06
N VAL A 173 -11.33 13.74 6.76
CA VAL A 173 -11.58 12.30 6.96
C VAL A 173 -12.51 12.11 8.14
N ASP A 174 -13.57 11.32 7.95
CA ASP A 174 -14.40 10.83 9.04
C ASP A 174 -13.69 9.70 9.79
N LEU A 175 -13.05 10.05 10.91
CA LEU A 175 -12.32 9.10 11.75
C LEU A 175 -13.23 8.03 12.37
N LYS A 176 -14.53 8.29 12.55
CA LYS A 176 -15.48 7.26 13.02
C LYS A 176 -15.66 6.20 11.96
N HIS A 177 -15.80 6.59 10.71
CA HIS A 177 -15.96 5.63 9.64
C HIS A 177 -14.66 4.85 9.36
N VAL A 178 -13.49 5.48 9.48
CA VAL A 178 -12.20 4.76 9.44
C VAL A 178 -12.11 3.71 10.55
N ARG A 179 -12.56 4.07 11.77
CA ARG A 179 -12.63 3.13 12.90
C ARG A 179 -13.55 1.95 12.59
N GLU A 180 -14.73 2.20 12.01
CA GLU A 180 -15.65 1.12 11.59
C GLU A 180 -15.00 0.17 10.57
N GLN A 181 -14.21 0.69 9.62
CA GLN A 181 -13.45 -0.16 8.68
C GLN A 181 -12.37 -0.98 9.40
N ALA A 182 -11.68 -0.39 10.37
CA ALA A 182 -10.70 -1.12 11.20
C ALA A 182 -11.38 -2.22 12.04
N ASP A 183 -12.55 -1.95 12.62
CA ASP A 183 -13.34 -2.91 13.38
C ASP A 183 -13.84 -4.05 12.46
N ASN A 184 -14.29 -3.74 11.24
CA ASN A 184 -14.71 -4.72 10.24
C ASN A 184 -13.57 -5.68 9.86
N ARG A 185 -12.34 -5.17 9.71
CA ARG A 185 -11.15 -6.03 9.45
C ARG A 185 -10.97 -7.06 10.55
N ASN A 186 -11.21 -6.69 11.81
CA ASN A 186 -11.02 -7.58 12.95
C ASN A 186 -12.00 -8.76 12.96
N GLN A 187 -13.11 -8.66 12.23
CA GLN A 187 -14.10 -9.74 12.06
C GLN A 187 -13.73 -10.75 10.95
N GLY A 188 -12.69 -10.47 10.16
CA GLY A 188 -12.22 -11.36 9.09
C GLY A 188 -11.45 -12.57 9.59
N ILE A 189 -11.40 -13.62 8.76
CA ILE A 189 -10.71 -14.89 9.08
C ILE A 189 -9.19 -14.74 9.24
N LEU A 190 -8.59 -13.75 8.58
CA LEU A 190 -7.15 -13.42 8.70
C LEU A 190 -6.84 -12.51 9.91
N ALA A 191 -7.84 -12.22 10.75
CA ALA A 191 -7.69 -11.42 11.95
C ALA A 191 -8.14 -12.23 13.18
N HIS A 192 -9.29 -11.90 13.76
CA HIS A 192 -9.81 -12.54 14.97
C HIS A 192 -11.21 -13.12 14.79
N GLY A 193 -11.81 -13.00 13.60
CA GLY A 193 -13.15 -13.50 13.34
C GLY A 193 -13.16 -14.83 12.61
N LEU A 194 -14.37 -15.31 12.32
CA LEU A 194 -14.62 -16.63 11.74
C LEU A 194 -15.26 -16.55 10.33
N LYS A 195 -15.55 -15.35 9.83
CA LYS A 195 -16.25 -15.15 8.56
C LYS A 195 -15.29 -14.57 7.51
N PRO A 196 -15.30 -15.10 6.27
CA PRO A 196 -14.63 -14.45 5.15
C PRO A 196 -15.18 -13.05 4.92
N ASN A 197 -14.32 -12.13 4.52
CA ASN A 197 -14.76 -10.81 4.10
C ASN A 197 -15.46 -10.83 2.74
N THR A 198 -16.34 -9.85 2.53
CA THR A 198 -17.17 -9.71 1.34
C THR A 198 -16.67 -8.59 0.43
N LYS A 199 -17.12 -8.60 -0.83
CA LYS A 199 -16.91 -7.50 -1.78
C LYS A 199 -17.36 -6.15 -1.19
N LYS A 200 -18.53 -6.13 -0.53
CA LYS A 200 -19.08 -4.91 0.08
C LYS A 200 -18.15 -4.31 1.12
N GLN A 201 -17.54 -5.14 1.97
CA GLN A 201 -16.57 -4.70 2.97
C GLN A 201 -15.30 -4.16 2.31
N PHE A 202 -14.79 -4.85 1.30
CA PHE A 202 -13.61 -4.39 0.55
C PHE A 202 -13.87 -3.05 -0.16
N ASP A 203 -14.98 -2.93 -0.89
CA ASP A 203 -15.34 -1.70 -1.60
C ASP A 203 -15.53 -0.53 -0.63
N SER A 204 -16.16 -0.78 0.53
CA SER A 204 -16.34 0.23 1.56
C SER A 204 -15.00 0.71 2.10
N MET A 205 -14.12 -0.20 2.51
CA MET A 205 -12.79 0.16 3.02
C MET A 205 -11.97 0.91 1.96
N ASN A 206 -11.99 0.45 0.71
CA ASN A 206 -11.27 1.11 -0.37
C ASN A 206 -11.79 2.54 -0.61
N ARG A 207 -13.11 2.74 -0.60
CA ARG A 207 -13.73 4.06 -0.76
C ARG A 207 -13.23 5.04 0.32
N GLU A 208 -13.09 4.58 1.55
CA GLU A 208 -12.62 5.43 2.66
C GLU A 208 -11.11 5.68 2.63
N PHE A 209 -10.31 4.67 2.27
CA PHE A 209 -8.85 4.78 2.36
C PHE A 209 -8.25 5.43 1.11
N LYS A 210 -8.85 5.24 -0.07
CA LYS A 210 -8.35 5.76 -1.35
C LYS A 210 -8.10 7.28 -1.34
N PRO A 211 -8.98 8.14 -0.81
CA PRO A 211 -8.71 9.59 -0.74
C PRO A 211 -7.45 9.94 0.06
N ILE A 212 -7.20 9.25 1.18
CA ILE A 212 -6.03 9.46 2.03
C ILE A 212 -4.75 9.05 1.27
N ILE A 213 -4.77 7.86 0.68
CA ILE A 213 -3.67 7.33 -0.13
C ILE A 213 -3.38 8.26 -1.31
N LYS A 214 -4.42 8.75 -2.01
CA LYS A 214 -4.29 9.67 -3.13
C LYS A 214 -3.63 10.99 -2.70
N ARG A 215 -4.04 11.57 -1.57
CA ARG A 215 -3.42 12.81 -1.06
C ARG A 215 -1.97 12.60 -0.63
N PHE A 216 -1.66 11.47 0.00
CA PHE A 216 -0.28 11.10 0.33
C PHE A 216 0.59 11.00 -0.92
N LEU A 217 0.15 10.26 -1.95
CA LEU A 217 0.94 10.11 -3.17
C LEU A 217 1.10 11.42 -3.96
N LYS A 218 0.09 12.31 -3.90
CA LYS A 218 0.18 13.64 -4.53
C LYS A 218 1.32 14.48 -3.96
N SER A 219 1.76 14.26 -2.71
CA SER A 219 2.92 14.97 -2.16
C SER A 219 4.27 14.47 -2.66
N TYR A 220 4.33 13.29 -3.29
CA TYR A 220 5.56 12.76 -3.93
C TYR A 220 5.52 12.88 -5.46
N PHE A 221 4.33 12.76 -6.05
CA PHE A 221 4.13 12.80 -7.49
C PHE A 221 3.11 13.90 -7.85
N PRO A 222 3.51 15.19 -7.77
CA PRO A 222 2.59 16.30 -8.03
C PRO A 222 2.08 16.33 -9.47
N ASP A 223 2.83 15.79 -10.44
CA ASP A 223 2.49 15.87 -11.86
C ASP A 223 1.86 14.59 -12.41
N GLU A 224 1.84 13.49 -11.64
CA GLU A 224 1.23 12.24 -12.06
C GLU A 224 -0.21 12.10 -11.54
N SER A 225 -1.09 11.55 -12.37
CA SER A 225 -2.42 11.14 -11.91
C SER A 225 -2.31 9.87 -11.07
N PHE A 226 -3.25 9.71 -10.14
CA PHE A 226 -3.31 8.50 -9.30
C PHE A 226 -3.45 7.25 -10.17
N GLU A 227 -4.30 7.32 -11.20
CA GLU A 227 -4.53 6.26 -12.15
C GLU A 227 -3.26 5.92 -12.94
N SER A 228 -2.50 6.91 -13.43
CA SER A 228 -1.21 6.71 -14.11
C SER A 228 -0.22 5.93 -13.24
N LEU A 229 -0.11 6.28 -11.95
CA LEU A 229 0.76 5.56 -11.02
C LEU A 229 0.35 4.09 -10.85
N LEU A 230 -0.95 3.77 -10.87
CA LEU A 230 -1.42 2.39 -10.75
C LEU A 230 -1.16 1.57 -12.03
N GLU A 231 -1.22 2.19 -13.21
CA GLU A 231 -0.96 1.51 -14.48
C GLU A 231 0.45 0.91 -14.53
N LYS A 232 1.44 1.58 -13.92
CA LYS A 232 2.83 1.12 -13.86
C LYS A 232 3.01 -0.25 -13.20
N PHE A 233 2.07 -0.63 -12.32
CA PHE A 233 2.07 -1.91 -11.61
C PHE A 233 1.27 -3.00 -12.31
N LYS A 234 0.66 -2.72 -13.47
CA LYS A 234 -0.07 -3.76 -14.22
C LYS A 234 0.90 -4.70 -14.93
N PRO A 235 0.69 -6.02 -14.83
CA PRO A 235 1.43 -6.98 -15.63
C PRO A 235 1.25 -6.70 -17.13
N VAL A 236 2.33 -6.82 -17.91
CA VAL A 236 2.24 -6.73 -19.38
C VAL A 236 1.38 -7.87 -19.94
N ASN A 237 0.66 -7.57 -21.03
CA ASN A 237 -0.11 -8.58 -21.75
C ASN A 237 0.80 -9.36 -22.72
N LEU A 238 0.73 -10.68 -22.68
CA LEU A 238 1.57 -11.60 -23.48
C LEU A 238 0.81 -12.32 -24.61
N ASN A 239 -0.46 -11.95 -24.81
CA ASN A 239 -1.35 -12.49 -25.84
C ASN A 239 -1.03 -11.95 -27.23
#